data_AF-A0A832VY60-F1
#
_entry.id   AF-A0A832VY60-F1
#
_cell.length_a   1.000
_cell.length_b   1.000
_cell.length_c   1.000
_cell.angle_alpha   90.00
_cell.angle_beta   90.00
_cell.angle_gamma   90.00
#
_symmetry.space_group_name_H-M   'P 1'
#
loop_
_entity.id
_entity.type
_entity.pdbx_description
1 polymer ?
#
loop_
_entity_poly.entity_id
_entity_poly.type
_entity_poly.pdbx_seq_one_letter_code
_entity_poly.pdbx_strand_id
1 'polypeptide(L)'
;MPIGQSDTDQSDPITLLYMVEPGNHDIVVVVDPDNTIVETDENNNIEKVGTMKSPLGSLDVGRELVIIYAVPAIIIGATFSLFGVAGFVIWGRRIEALARFSELSSLLPGSNDDDMVF
;
A
#
# COMPACT_ATOMS: atom_id res chain seq x y z
N MET A 1 33.61 12.17 -62.13
CA MET A 1 32.78 11.12 -61.49
C MET A 1 31.62 11.82 -60.80
N PRO A 2 30.36 11.44 -61.07
CA PRO A 2 29.25 12.01 -60.31
C PRO A 2 29.30 11.44 -58.89
N ILE A 3 29.31 12.32 -57.90
CA ILE A 3 29.09 11.96 -56.50
C ILE A 3 27.61 11.62 -56.37
N GLY A 4 27.31 10.42 -55.87
CA GLY A 4 25.95 10.02 -55.54
C GLY A 4 25.43 10.94 -54.46
N GLN A 5 24.41 11.73 -54.79
CA GLN A 5 23.63 12.47 -53.83
C GLN A 5 22.77 11.43 -53.10
N SER A 6 23.27 10.90 -51.97
CA SER A 6 22.43 10.14 -51.05
C SER A 6 21.42 11.12 -50.48
N ASP A 7 20.13 10.87 -50.70
CA ASP A 7 19.03 11.64 -50.13
C ASP A 7 19.24 11.78 -48.61
N THR A 8 19.64 12.96 -48.17
CA THR A 8 20.19 13.24 -46.82
C THR A 8 19.14 13.25 -45.69
N ASP A 9 17.93 12.75 -45.91
CA ASP A 9 16.84 12.83 -44.94
C ASP A 9 16.00 11.54 -44.84
N GLN A 10 16.63 10.37 -45.06
CA GLN A 10 15.96 9.11 -44.76
C GLN A 10 15.99 8.85 -43.24
N SER A 11 14.96 9.35 -42.55
CA SER A 11 14.68 8.99 -41.16
C SER A 11 13.76 7.78 -41.11
N ASP A 12 14.24 6.69 -40.51
CA ASP A 12 13.43 5.50 -40.28
C ASP A 12 12.71 5.62 -38.92
N PRO A 13 11.37 5.75 -38.89
CA PRO A 13 10.64 5.92 -37.63
C PRO A 13 10.60 4.61 -36.84
N ILE A 14 11.11 4.63 -35.62
CA ILE A 14 11.03 3.51 -34.67
C ILE A 14 9.98 3.86 -33.60
N THR A 15 9.03 2.94 -33.35
CA THR A 15 8.00 3.12 -32.31
C THR A 15 8.15 2.04 -31.24
N LEU A 16 8.28 2.45 -29.98
CA LEU A 16 8.29 1.55 -28.82
C LEU A 16 7.05 1.81 -27.96
N LEU A 17 6.33 0.74 -27.62
CA LEU A 17 5.23 0.79 -26.66
C LEU A 17 5.72 0.17 -25.35
N TYR A 18 5.65 0.93 -24.27
CA TYR A 18 6.04 0.50 -22.93
C TYR A 18 4.95 0.86 -21.93
N MET A 19 4.69 -0.04 -20.98
CA MET A 19 3.73 0.20 -19.91
C MET A 19 4.42 1.02 -18.82
N VAL A 20 4.01 2.27 -18.66
CA VAL A 20 4.58 3.17 -17.65
C VAL A 20 3.90 2.99 -16.29
N GLU A 21 4.71 2.92 -15.24
CA GLU A 21 4.22 2.99 -13.86
C GLU A 21 3.98 4.46 -13.47
N PRO A 22 3.06 4.76 -12.52
CA PRO A 22 2.88 6.11 -12.00
C PRO A 22 4.20 6.69 -11.47
N GLY A 23 4.62 7.84 -11.98
CA GLY A 23 5.90 8.44 -11.60
C GLY A 23 6.49 9.38 -12.64
N ASN A 24 7.78 9.70 -12.44
CA ASN A 24 8.59 10.49 -13.37
C ASN A 24 9.59 9.56 -14.05
N HIS A 25 9.48 9.41 -15.36
CA HIS A 25 10.38 8.56 -16.16
C HIS A 25 11.10 9.41 -17.19
N ASP A 26 12.42 9.30 -17.23
CA ASP A 26 13.26 9.93 -18.25
C ASP A 26 13.51 8.95 -19.40
N ILE A 27 13.28 9.40 -20.63
CA ILE A 27 13.46 8.60 -21.83
C ILE A 27 14.71 9.07 -22.56
N VAL A 28 15.66 8.15 -22.72
CA VAL A 28 16.91 8.37 -23.42
C VAL A 28 17.04 7.30 -24.49
N VAL A 29 17.36 7.73 -25.70
CA VAL A 29 17.72 6.87 -26.83
C VAL A 29 19.23 6.94 -26.97
N VAL A 30 19.86 5.78 -27.08
CA VAL A 30 21.30 5.64 -27.33
C VAL A 30 21.48 4.80 -28.57
N VAL A 31 22.20 5.34 -29.55
CA VAL A 31 22.57 4.67 -30.80
C VAL A 31 24.04 4.23 -30.67
N ASP A 32 24.38 3.05 -31.22
CA ASP A 32 25.73 2.44 -31.15
C ASP A 32 26.46 2.59 -29.80
N PRO A 33 25.92 2.03 -28.71
CA PRO A 33 26.50 2.17 -27.37
C PRO A 33 27.91 1.55 -27.25
N ASP A 34 28.25 0.60 -28.11
CA ASP A 34 29.55 -0.08 -28.13
C ASP A 34 30.58 0.64 -29.03
N ASN A 35 30.18 1.73 -29.70
CA ASN A 35 30.99 2.51 -30.64
C ASN A 35 31.73 1.61 -31.65
N THR A 36 30.94 0.86 -32.41
CA THR A 36 31.44 -0.09 -33.40
C THR A 36 31.45 0.48 -34.81
N ILE A 37 30.71 1.58 -35.05
CA ILE A 37 30.58 2.25 -36.34
C ILE A 37 31.32 3.57 -36.26
N VAL A 38 32.21 3.84 -37.23
CA VAL A 38 32.96 5.10 -37.27
C VAL A 38 32.11 6.20 -37.91
N GLU A 39 31.82 7.23 -37.14
CA GLU A 39 30.96 8.34 -37.57
C GLU A 39 31.74 9.67 -37.66
N THR A 40 31.09 10.72 -38.17
CA THR A 40 31.72 12.06 -38.29
C THR A 40 31.74 12.81 -36.96
N ASP A 41 30.74 12.54 -36.11
CA ASP A 41 30.64 13.01 -34.74
C ASP A 41 30.22 11.82 -33.89
N GLU A 42 30.92 11.59 -32.79
CA GLU A 42 30.69 10.48 -31.85
C GLU A 42 29.89 10.94 -30.62
N ASN A 43 29.63 12.26 -30.50
CA ASN A 43 29.01 12.86 -29.32
C ASN A 43 27.49 13.04 -29.48
N ASN A 44 26.93 12.74 -30.65
CA ASN A 44 25.52 12.92 -30.98
C ASN A 44 24.70 11.61 -30.90
N ASN A 45 25.29 10.55 -30.34
CA ASN A 45 24.67 9.22 -30.24
C ASN A 45 23.71 9.04 -29.06
N ILE A 46 23.53 10.09 -28.23
CA ILE A 46 22.65 10.08 -27.06
C ILE A 46 21.63 11.21 -27.18
N GLU A 47 20.35 10.87 -27.24
CA GLU A 47 19.26 11.84 -27.30
C GLU A 47 18.23 11.63 -26.19
N LYS A 48 17.89 12.71 -25.47
CA LYS A 48 16.80 12.69 -24.48
C LYS A 48 15.49 13.14 -25.14
N VAL A 49 14.60 12.18 -25.40
CA VAL A 49 13.33 12.40 -26.11
C VAL A 49 12.31 13.14 -25.23
N GLY A 50 12.41 13.00 -23.91
CA GLY A 50 11.59 13.75 -22.98
C GLY A 50 11.45 13.07 -21.61
N THR A 51 10.56 13.63 -20.79
CA THR A 51 10.17 13.05 -19.50
C THR A 51 8.68 12.74 -19.55
N MET A 52 8.32 11.48 -19.37
CA MET A 52 6.92 11.08 -19.14
C MET A 52 6.59 11.33 -17.67
N LYS A 53 5.59 12.19 -17.43
CA LYS A 53 5.11 12.53 -16.08
C LYS A 53 3.66 12.11 -15.95
N SER A 54 3.34 11.40 -14.88
CA SER A 54 1.95 11.16 -14.51
C SER A 54 1.29 12.49 -14.08
N PRO A 55 0.13 12.88 -14.65
CA PRO A 55 -0.55 14.15 -14.35
C PRO A 55 -0.83 14.39 -12.87
N LEU A 56 -0.87 13.33 -12.05
CA LEU A 56 -1.13 13.38 -10.62
C LEU A 56 -0.22 12.41 -9.84
N GLY A 57 1.08 12.33 -10.17
CA GLY A 57 2.02 11.33 -9.60
C GLY A 57 2.03 11.21 -8.05
N SER A 58 1.68 12.25 -7.29
CA SER A 58 1.54 12.17 -5.83
C SER A 58 0.15 11.74 -5.33
N LEU A 59 -0.91 11.96 -6.10
CA LEU A 59 -2.28 11.59 -5.73
C LEU A 59 -2.64 10.18 -6.22
N ASP A 60 -1.99 9.72 -7.28
CA ASP A 60 -2.18 8.39 -7.89
C ASP A 60 -1.57 7.29 -7.00
N VAL A 61 -0.33 7.49 -6.55
CA VAL A 61 0.32 6.64 -5.53
C VAL A 61 -0.45 6.67 -4.20
N GLY A 62 -1.09 7.80 -3.88
CA GLY A 62 -1.91 7.94 -2.67
C GLY A 62 -3.22 7.15 -2.70
N ARG A 63 -3.85 6.98 -3.88
CA ARG A 63 -5.08 6.17 -4.02
C ARG A 63 -4.79 4.67 -3.97
N GLU A 64 -3.67 4.22 -4.51
CA GLU A 64 -3.19 2.83 -4.39
C GLU A 64 -3.15 2.40 -2.92
N LEU A 65 -2.64 3.28 -2.05
CA LEU A 65 -2.54 3.06 -0.62
C LEU A 65 -3.93 2.86 0.02
N VAL A 66 -4.92 3.63 -0.39
CA VAL A 66 -6.29 3.52 0.17
C VAL A 66 -6.87 2.14 -0.10
N ILE A 67 -6.68 1.58 -1.30
CA ILE A 67 -7.24 0.27 -1.66
C ILE A 67 -6.51 -0.86 -0.92
N ILE A 68 -5.18 -0.80 -0.83
CA ILE A 68 -4.37 -1.84 -0.18
C ILE A 68 -4.64 -1.90 1.33
N TYR A 69 -4.78 -0.74 1.99
CA TYR A 69 -4.93 -0.69 3.44
C TYR A 69 -6.38 -0.67 3.94
N ALA A 70 -7.37 -0.39 3.09
CA ALA A 70 -8.78 -0.34 3.50
C ALA A 70 -9.29 -1.69 4.04
N VAL A 71 -9.01 -2.79 3.33
CA VAL A 71 -9.51 -4.12 3.73
C VAL A 71 -8.91 -4.57 5.08
N PRO A 72 -7.58 -4.55 5.29
CA PRO A 72 -6.99 -4.87 6.59
C PRO A 72 -7.48 -3.95 7.72
N ALA A 73 -7.61 -2.64 7.45
CA ALA A 73 -8.06 -1.68 8.46
C ALA A 73 -9.49 -1.94 8.93
N ILE A 74 -10.41 -2.26 8.01
CA ILE A 74 -11.80 -2.61 8.36
C ILE A 74 -11.84 -3.89 9.19
N ILE A 75 -11.06 -4.91 8.81
CA ILE A 75 -11.00 -6.17 9.55
C ILE A 75 -10.51 -5.92 10.98
N ILE A 76 -9.42 -5.18 11.14
CA ILE A 76 -8.88 -4.84 12.47
C ILE A 76 -9.92 -4.04 13.26
N GLY A 77 -10.51 -2.99 12.68
CA GLY A 77 -11.54 -2.19 13.34
C GLY A 77 -12.75 -3.00 13.78
N ALA A 78 -13.23 -3.91 12.92
CA ALA A 78 -14.34 -4.81 13.24
C ALA A 78 -14.00 -5.77 14.38
N THR A 79 -12.78 -6.33 14.39
CA THR A 79 -12.34 -7.21 15.49
C THR A 79 -12.28 -6.46 16.82
N PHE A 80 -11.69 -5.27 16.86
CA PHE A 80 -11.66 -4.44 18.07
C PHE A 80 -13.06 -4.06 18.54
N SER A 81 -13.97 -3.72 17.62
CA SER A 81 -15.36 -3.44 17.94
C SER A 81 -16.04 -4.65 18.60
N LEU A 82 -15.85 -5.85 18.04
CA LEU A 82 -16.46 -7.07 18.55
C LEU A 82 -15.92 -7.45 19.94
N PHE A 83 -14.62 -7.31 20.18
CA PHE A 83 -14.02 -7.48 21.51
C PHE A 83 -14.51 -6.44 22.52
N GLY A 84 -14.63 -5.18 22.10
CA GLY A 84 -15.14 -4.11 22.95
C GLY A 84 -16.58 -4.35 23.39
N VAL A 85 -17.47 -4.73 22.47
CA VAL A 85 -18.86 -5.07 22.77
C VAL A 85 -18.94 -6.30 23.67
N ALA A 86 -18.19 -7.36 23.38
CA ALA A 86 -18.16 -8.56 24.20
C ALA A 86 -17.71 -8.24 25.64
N GLY A 87 -16.63 -7.45 25.79
CA GLY A 87 -16.14 -7.00 27.09
C GLY A 87 -17.18 -6.17 27.86
N PHE A 88 -17.84 -5.23 27.18
CA PHE A 88 -18.86 -4.37 27.79
C PHE A 88 -20.07 -5.17 28.30
N VAL A 89 -20.56 -6.12 27.51
CA VAL A 89 -21.70 -6.98 27.90
C VAL A 89 -21.33 -7.87 29.09
N ILE A 90 -20.14 -8.48 29.08
CA ILE A 90 -19.67 -9.34 30.18
C ILE A 90 -19.54 -8.52 31.46
N TRP A 91 -18.99 -7.31 31.38
CA TRP A 91 -18.82 -6.43 32.52
C TRP A 91 -20.17 -6.00 33.12
N GLY A 92 -21.13 -5.57 32.29
CA GLY A 92 -22.47 -5.21 32.75
C GLY A 92 -23.20 -6.37 33.43
N ARG A 93 -23.19 -7.56 32.80
CA ARG A 93 -23.81 -8.77 33.37
C ARG A 93 -23.13 -9.22 34.68
N ARG A 94 -21.82 -8.99 34.83
CA ARG A 94 -21.09 -9.32 36.07
C ARG A 94 -21.48 -8.41 37.23
N ILE A 95 -21.70 -7.12 36.98
CA ILE A 95 -22.10 -6.17 38.04
C ILE A 95 -23.47 -6.51 38.60
N GLU A 96 -24.44 -6.77 37.73
CA GLU A 96 -25.79 -7.15 38.15
C GLU A 96 -25.78 -8.45 38.95
N ALA A 97 -25.00 -9.44 38.52
CA ALA A 97 -24.87 -10.70 39.26
C ALA A 97 -24.26 -10.49 40.65
N LEU A 98 -23.18 -9.72 40.77
CA LEU A 98 -22.53 -9.46 42.06
C LEU A 98 -23.42 -8.70 43.03
N ALA A 99 -24.21 -7.73 42.54
CA ALA A 99 -25.19 -7.03 43.36
C ALA A 99 -26.24 -8.00 43.92
N ARG A 100 -26.72 -8.95 43.10
CA ARG A 100 -27.65 -10.00 43.56
C ARG A 100 -27.03 -11.01 44.53
N PHE A 101 -25.76 -11.32 44.36
CA PHE A 101 -25.05 -12.13 45.34
C PHE A 101 -24.89 -11.39 46.68
N SER A 102 -24.66 -10.08 46.67
CA SER A 102 -24.53 -9.31 47.92
C SER A 102 -25.85 -9.18 48.70
N GLU A 103 -26.99 -9.03 48.01
CA GLU A 103 -28.31 -9.01 48.67
C GLU A 103 -28.67 -10.37 49.30
N LEU A 104 -28.34 -11.47 48.61
CA LEU A 104 -28.59 -12.83 49.12
C LEU A 104 -27.62 -13.21 50.24
N SER A 105 -26.34 -12.80 50.15
CA SER A 105 -25.34 -13.04 51.19
C SER A 105 -25.63 -12.26 52.47
N SER A 106 -26.30 -11.10 52.38
CA SER A 106 -26.73 -10.33 53.55
C SER A 106 -27.93 -10.96 54.29
N LEU A 107 -28.64 -11.91 53.66
CA LEU A 107 -29.80 -12.61 54.23
C LEU A 107 -29.43 -13.95 54.91
N LEU A 108 -28.15 -14.37 54.89
CA LEU A 108 -27.65 -15.53 55.65
C LEU A 108 -26.87 -15.05 56.89
N PRO A 109 -27.51 -14.87 58.06
CA PRO A 109 -26.80 -14.61 59.30
C PRO A 109 -26.25 -15.94 59.89
N GLY A 110 -24.94 -16.13 59.81
CA GLY A 110 -24.18 -16.90 60.79
C GLY A 110 -24.44 -18.41 60.89
N SER A 111 -24.37 -19.17 59.79
CA SER A 111 -24.02 -20.60 59.92
C SER A 111 -22.50 -20.72 59.97
N ASN A 112 -21.94 -20.45 61.15
CA ASN A 112 -20.52 -20.58 61.44
C ASN A 112 -20.09 -22.07 61.43
N ASP A 113 -18.86 -22.27 61.00
CA ASP A 113 -18.07 -23.49 60.87
C ASP A 113 -17.76 -24.25 62.19
N ASP A 114 -18.62 -24.25 63.22
CA ASP A 114 -18.22 -24.69 64.58
C ASP A 114 -18.71 -26.07 65.06
N ASP A 115 -19.29 -26.94 64.23
CA ASP A 115 -19.79 -28.27 64.69
C ASP A 115 -19.30 -29.46 63.83
N MET A 116 -17.99 -29.58 63.59
CA MET A 116 -17.38 -30.83 63.10
C MET A 116 -16.05 -31.16 63.76
N VAL A 117 -16.02 -31.40 65.08
CA VAL A 117 -14.92 -32.11 65.75
C VAL A 117 -15.41 -32.92 66.97
N PHE A 118 -15.20 -34.24 66.89
CA PHE A 118 -15.41 -35.37 67.84
C PHE A 118 -16.83 -35.92 68.06
#